data_AF-A0A2A7U2U7-F1
#
_entry.id   AF-A0A2A7U2U7-F1
#
_cell.length_a   1.000
_cell.length_b   1.000
_cell.length_c   1.000
_cell.angle_alpha   90.00
_cell.angle_beta   90.00
_cell.angle_gamma   90.00
#
_symmetry.space_group_name_H-M   'P 1'
#
loop_
_entity.id
_entity.type
_entity.pdbx_description
1 polymer ?
#
loop_
_entity_poly.entity_id
_entity_poly.type
_entity_poly.pdbx_seq_one_letter_code
_entity_poly.pdbx_strand_id
1 'polypeptide(L)'
;MSIEALQNAVAILLQKPERPFAVGDVVLKKEGIGSITKRPYIGEKVVVTHIFETPIVDLISNPGSPYYSQIYDIRIAFFGEDCLVEVAGDSRRFRHADD
;
A
#
# COMPACT_ATOMS: atom_id res chain seq x y z
N MET A 1 -14.12 13.25 9.44
CA MET A 1 -14.34 12.27 8.35
C MET A 1 -15.80 11.88 8.40
N SER A 2 -16.54 11.95 7.27
CA SER A 2 -17.95 11.55 7.25
C SER A 2 -18.10 10.02 7.22
N ILE A 3 -19.27 9.52 7.60
CA ILE A 3 -19.62 8.08 7.49
C ILE A 3 -19.49 7.62 6.03
N GLU A 4 -19.91 8.44 5.08
CA GLU A 4 -19.81 8.16 3.65
C GLU A 4 -18.35 8.01 3.18
N ALA A 5 -17.44 8.88 3.66
CA ALA A 5 -16.02 8.78 3.35
C ALA A 5 -15.40 7.48 3.90
N LEU A 6 -15.82 7.04 5.09
CA LEU A 6 -15.40 5.76 5.67
C LEU A 6 -15.92 4.57 4.85
N GLN A 7 -17.19 4.59 4.46
CA GLN A 7 -17.80 3.55 3.63
C GLN A 7 -17.07 3.41 2.29
N ASN A 8 -16.75 4.54 1.66
CA ASN A 8 -16.00 4.55 0.41
C ASN A 8 -14.58 3.97 0.58
N ALA A 9 -13.85 4.41 1.61
CA ALA A 9 -12.50 3.88 1.87
C ALA A 9 -12.50 2.36 2.10
N VAL A 10 -13.50 1.84 2.83
CA VAL A 10 -13.67 0.39 3.04
C VAL A 10 -13.95 -0.32 1.72
N ALA A 11 -14.86 0.22 0.89
CA ALA A 11 -15.16 -0.35 -0.42
C ALA A 11 -13.90 -0.46 -1.30
N ILE A 12 -13.06 0.57 -1.31
CA ILE A 12 -11.80 0.61 -2.08
C ILE A 12 -10.79 -0.42 -1.57
N LEU A 13 -10.65 -0.59 -0.25
CA LEU A 13 -9.76 -1.61 0.34
C LEU A 13 -10.20 -3.05 0.02
N LEU A 14 -11.51 -3.27 -0.15
CA LEU A 14 -12.06 -4.59 -0.47
C LEU A 14 -11.98 -4.94 -1.96
N GLN A 15 -11.65 -3.98 -2.84
CA GLN A 15 -11.38 -4.25 -4.24
C GLN A 15 -10.14 -5.13 -4.38
N LYS A 16 -10.33 -6.36 -4.89
CA LYS A 16 -9.24 -7.28 -5.18
C LYS A 16 -8.53 -6.88 -6.48
N PRO A 17 -7.21 -7.09 -6.58
CA PRO A 17 -6.51 -6.97 -7.85
C PRO A 17 -6.99 -8.06 -8.83
N GLU A 18 -6.83 -7.81 -10.14
CA GLU A 18 -7.22 -8.74 -11.22
C GLU A 18 -6.60 -10.13 -11.06
N ARG A 19 -5.36 -10.17 -10.57
CA ARG A 19 -4.62 -11.36 -10.17
C ARG A 19 -3.82 -11.08 -8.89
N PRO A 20 -3.33 -12.12 -8.20
CA PRO A 20 -2.34 -11.89 -7.14
C PRO A 20 -1.13 -11.11 -7.67
N PHE A 21 -0.57 -10.25 -6.82
CA PHE A 21 0.67 -9.55 -7.14
C PHE A 21 1.84 -10.52 -7.18
N ALA A 22 2.80 -10.21 -8.04
CA ALA A 22 4.07 -10.90 -8.20
C ALA A 22 5.22 -9.88 -8.16
N VAL A 23 6.41 -10.37 -7.82
CA VAL A 23 7.63 -9.55 -7.88
C VAL A 23 7.85 -9.09 -9.32
N GLY A 24 8.12 -7.80 -9.49
CA GLY A 24 8.27 -7.14 -10.79
C GLY A 24 7.01 -6.43 -11.29
N ASP A 25 5.86 -6.65 -10.67
CA ASP A 25 4.62 -5.96 -11.05
C ASP A 25 4.74 -4.44 -10.82
N VAL A 26 4.32 -3.67 -11.82
CA VAL A 26 4.11 -2.22 -11.67
C VAL A 26 2.72 -2.00 -11.12
N VAL A 27 2.63 -1.30 -9.99
CA VAL A 27 1.38 -1.04 -9.28
C VAL A 27 1.20 0.45 -9.00
N LEU A 28 -0.05 0.85 -8.86
CA LEU A 28 -0.48 2.20 -8.54
C LEU A 28 -1.17 2.20 -7.19
N LYS A 29 -0.89 3.21 -6.37
CA LYS A 29 -1.66 3.43 -5.14
C LYS A 29 -3.06 3.92 -5.48
N LYS A 30 -4.09 3.25 -4.94
CA LYS A 30 -5.50 3.62 -5.16
C LYS A 30 -5.81 4.97 -4.50
N GLU A 31 -6.72 5.71 -5.10
CA GLU A 31 -7.25 6.96 -4.56
C GLU A 31 -8.28 6.70 -3.44
N GLY A 32 -8.60 7.71 -2.62
CA GLY A 32 -9.75 7.67 -1.69
C GLY A 32 -9.55 6.91 -0.37
N ILE A 33 -8.42 6.22 -0.20
CA ILE A 33 -8.10 5.44 1.02
C ILE A 33 -7.24 6.19 2.05
N GLY A 34 -6.91 7.45 1.76
CA GLY A 34 -5.96 8.23 2.54
C GLY A 34 -4.56 7.60 2.54
N SER A 35 -3.63 8.22 3.27
CA SER A 35 -2.28 7.68 3.38
C SER A 35 -1.73 7.82 4.78
N ILE A 36 -1.21 6.71 5.30
CA ILE A 36 -0.42 6.69 6.53
C ILE A 36 1.02 7.09 6.22
N THR A 37 1.53 6.69 5.05
CA THR A 37 2.87 7.03 4.56
C THR A 37 2.85 8.28 3.68
N LYS A 38 3.95 9.02 3.54
CA LYS A 38 4.01 10.14 2.59
C LYS A 38 4.12 9.68 1.13
N ARG A 39 4.76 8.53 0.90
CA ARG A 39 4.93 7.92 -0.43
C ARG A 39 4.64 6.41 -0.41
N PRO A 40 4.30 5.80 -1.56
CA PRO A 40 4.10 6.47 -2.85
C PRO A 40 2.87 7.37 -2.88
N TYR A 41 2.87 8.35 -3.79
CA TYR A 41 1.72 9.23 -4.03
C TYR A 41 0.59 8.45 -4.69
N ILE A 42 -0.63 8.98 -4.58
CA ILE A 42 -1.77 8.43 -5.34
C ILE A 42 -1.46 8.55 -6.83
N GLY A 43 -1.66 7.47 -7.59
CA GLY A 43 -1.35 7.43 -9.02
C GLY A 43 0.15 7.31 -9.37
N GLU A 44 1.04 7.23 -8.39
CA GLU A 44 2.46 6.99 -8.63
C GLU A 44 2.72 5.50 -8.93
N LYS A 45 3.36 5.22 -10.09
CA LYS A 45 3.77 3.86 -10.49
C LYS A 45 4.97 3.44 -9.63
N VAL A 46 4.84 2.32 -8.94
CA VAL A 46 5.91 1.69 -8.13
C VAL A 46 6.02 0.21 -8.47
N VAL A 47 7.15 -0.41 -8.14
CA VAL A 47 7.40 -1.82 -8.47
C VAL A 47 7.29 -2.69 -7.21
N VAL A 48 6.60 -3.82 -7.30
CA VAL A 48 6.60 -4.84 -6.24
C VAL A 48 7.96 -5.54 -6.20
N THR A 49 8.66 -5.45 -5.08
CA THR A 49 9.98 -6.07 -4.89
C THR A 49 9.95 -7.32 -4.03
N HIS A 50 8.90 -7.49 -3.22
CA HIS A 50 8.73 -8.67 -2.37
C HIS A 50 7.26 -8.94 -2.07
N ILE A 51 6.90 -10.22 -1.95
CA ILE A 51 5.61 -10.69 -1.42
C ILE A 51 5.91 -11.45 -0.13
N PHE A 52 5.32 -11.04 0.99
CA PHE A 52 5.49 -11.76 2.24
C PHE A 52 4.61 -13.02 2.25
N GLU A 53 5.18 -14.18 2.58
CA GLU A 53 4.42 -15.43 2.71
C GLU A 53 3.33 -15.34 3.78
N THR A 54 3.63 -14.60 4.86
CA THR A 54 2.69 -14.28 5.94
C THR A 54 2.68 -12.77 6.16
N PRO A 55 1.51 -12.11 6.19
CA PRO A 55 1.43 -10.68 6.50
C PRO A 55 2.05 -10.36 7.86
N ILE A 56 2.85 -9.30 7.90
CA ILE A 56 3.48 -8.78 9.11
C ILE A 56 2.59 -7.71 9.71
N VAL A 57 2.39 -7.75 11.02
CA VAL A 57 1.67 -6.71 11.76
C VAL A 57 2.66 -5.87 12.55
N ASP A 58 2.63 -4.55 12.40
CA ASP A 58 3.47 -3.64 13.18
C ASP A 58 2.96 -3.49 14.60
N LEU A 59 3.55 -4.26 15.51
CA LEU A 59 3.31 -4.17 16.94
C LEU A 59 4.45 -3.46 17.68
N ILE A 60 5.47 -2.99 16.95
CA ILE A 60 6.66 -2.33 17.50
C ILE A 60 6.40 -0.83 17.65
N SER A 61 5.67 -0.24 16.71
CA SER A 61 5.24 1.16 16.76
C SER A 61 4.45 1.45 18.04
N ASN A 62 4.55 2.68 18.54
CA ASN A 62 3.85 3.06 19.77
C ASN A 62 2.32 2.90 19.62
N PRO A 63 1.62 2.28 20.59
CA PRO A 63 0.16 2.27 20.63
C PRO A 63 -0.39 3.70 20.54
N GLY A 64 -1.34 3.91 19.64
CA GLY A 64 -1.89 5.24 19.32
C GLY A 64 -1.21 5.95 18.15
N SER A 65 -0.07 5.46 17.65
CA SER A 65 0.48 5.92 16.38
C SER A 65 -0.35 5.38 15.19
N PRO A 66 -0.37 6.08 14.04
CA PRO A 66 -1.02 5.59 12.82
C PRO A 66 -0.42 4.29 12.27
N TYR A 67 0.80 3.94 12.67
CA TYR A 67 1.54 2.78 12.19
C TYR A 67 1.28 1.53 13.05
N TYR A 68 0.86 1.71 14.30
CA TYR A 68 0.53 0.57 15.16
C TYR A 68 -0.62 -0.26 14.57
N SER A 69 -0.45 -1.58 14.61
CA SER A 69 -1.35 -2.57 14.01
C SER A 69 -1.53 -2.44 12.50
N GLN A 70 -0.61 -1.77 11.78
CA GLN A 70 -0.62 -1.83 10.32
C GLN A 70 -0.20 -3.21 9.84
N ILE A 71 -0.83 -3.65 8.74
CA ILE A 71 -0.54 -4.93 8.10
C ILE A 71 0.31 -4.65 6.85
N TYR A 72 1.39 -5.41 6.71
CA TYR A 72 2.27 -5.37 5.55
C TYR A 72 2.38 -6.76 4.93
N ASP A 73 2.05 -6.88 3.66
CA ASP A 73 2.04 -8.14 2.91
C ASP A 73 2.80 -8.04 1.57
N ILE A 74 3.28 -6.85 1.21
CA ILE A 74 4.23 -6.63 0.11
C ILE A 74 5.34 -5.65 0.47
N ARG A 75 6.45 -5.66 -0.28
CA ARG A 75 7.36 -4.51 -0.41
C ARG A 75 7.25 -3.91 -1.80
N ILE A 76 7.35 -2.59 -1.84
CA ILE A 76 7.37 -1.81 -3.07
C ILE A 76 8.59 -0.92 -3.11
N ALA A 77 9.11 -0.68 -4.30
CA ALA A 77 10.21 0.24 -4.54
C ALA A 77 9.84 1.34 -5.54
N PHE A 78 10.40 2.51 -5.30
CA PHE A 78 10.25 3.70 -6.13
C PHE A 78 11.52 4.55 -6.08
N PHE A 79 11.72 5.38 -7.09
CA PHE A 79 12.82 6.34 -7.09
C PHE A 79 12.49 7.51 -6.15
N GLY A 80 13.34 7.69 -5.15
CA GLY A 80 13.47 8.93 -4.38
C GLY A 80 14.26 9.98 -5.17
N GLU A 81 14.65 11.07 -4.50
CA GLU A 81 15.45 12.12 -5.14
C GLU A 81 16.81 11.60 -5.60
N ASP A 82 17.51 10.84 -4.75
CA ASP A 82 18.88 10.37 -5.03
C ASP A 82 19.07 8.85 -4.85
N CYS A 83 18.02 8.10 -4.53
CA CYS A 83 18.13 6.68 -4.23
C CYS A 83 16.89 5.88 -4.61
N LEU A 84 17.06 4.56 -4.74
CA LEU A 84 15.94 3.64 -4.74
C LEU A 84 15.45 3.48 -3.29
N VAL A 85 14.18 3.81 -3.06
CA VAL A 85 13.54 3.66 -1.75
C VAL A 85 12.65 2.42 -1.81
N GLU A 86 12.83 1.52 -0.84
CA GLU A 86 11.97 0.35 -0.65
C GLU A 86 11.21 0.47 0.67
N VAL A 87 9.89 0.22 0.63
CA VAL A 87 9.03 0.26 1.81
C VAL A 87 8.08 -0.92 1.84
N ALA A 88 7.76 -1.39 3.05
CA ALA A 88 6.69 -2.35 3.26
C ALA A 88 5.32 -1.67 3.08
N GLY A 89 4.34 -2.41 2.55
CA GLY A 89 3.02 -1.88 2.22
C GLY A 89 1.90 -2.89 2.40
N ASP A 90 0.69 -2.36 2.51
CA ASP A 90 -0.57 -3.11 2.48
C ASP A 90 -1.06 -3.19 1.04
N SER A 91 -1.04 -4.39 0.45
CA SER A 91 -1.39 -4.68 -0.94
C SER A 91 -2.79 -4.20 -1.32
N ARG A 92 -3.73 -4.15 -0.36
CA ARG A 92 -5.10 -3.68 -0.58
C ARG A 92 -5.16 -2.22 -1.03
N ARG A 93 -4.09 -1.46 -0.76
CA ARG A 93 -3.95 -0.06 -1.16
C ARG A 93 -3.44 0.12 -2.59
N PHE A 94 -3.14 -0.97 -3.30
CA PHE A 94 -2.58 -0.95 -4.63
C PHE A 94 -3.48 -1.66 -5.64
N ARG A 95 -3.34 -1.26 -6.91
CA ARG A 95 -3.90 -1.95 -8.08
C ARG A 95 -2.78 -2.11 -9.11
N HIS A 96 -2.92 -3.05 -10.05
CA HIS A 96 -2.02 -3.08 -11.20
C HIS A 96 -2.05 -1.74 -11.92
N ALA A 97 -0.87 -1.29 -12.34
CA ALA A 97 -0.80 -0.22 -13.31
C ALA A 97 -1.33 -0.75 -14.64
N ASP A 98 -2.26 -0.02 -15.24
CA ASP A 98 -2.58 -0.22 -16.64
C ASP A 98 -1.31 0.14 -17.45
N ASP A 99 -1.06 -0.57 -18.55
CA ASP A 99 0.07 -0.32 -19.45
C ASP A 99 0.15 1.18 -19.83
#